data_AF-A0A2E9Z2J2-F1
#
_entry.id   AF-A0A2E9Z2J2-F1
#
_cell.length_a   1.000
_cell.length_b   1.000
_cell.length_c   1.000
_cell.angle_alpha   90.00
_cell.angle_beta   90.00
_cell.angle_gamma   90.00
#
_symmetry.space_group_name_H-M   'P 1'
#
loop_
_entity.id
_entity.type
_entity.pdbx_description
1 polymer ?
#
loop_
_entity_poly.entity_id
_entity_poly.type
_entity_poly.pdbx_seq_one_letter_code
_entity_poly.pdbx_strand_id
1 'polypeptide(L)'
;MTKIFNKTTEKEKRRKLRKQMPKAEVLLWQQLRGKQPSGFKFCRQFGVSQYVLDLYHPQAKLAIEVDSEPFSCLTPYSKHRVST
;
A
#
# COMPACT_ATOMS: atom_id res chain seq x y z
N MET A 1 25.20 3.47 5.23
CA MET A 1 24.50 4.73 4.89
C MET A 1 23.01 4.57 4.55
N THR A 2 22.46 3.35 4.39
CA THR A 2 21.00 3.10 4.29
C THR A 2 20.41 2.63 5.63
N LYS A 3 20.70 3.35 6.73
CA LYS A 3 20.18 2.97 8.07
C LYS A 3 18.66 3.18 8.20
N ILE A 4 18.10 4.07 7.38
CA ILE A 4 16.68 4.45 7.44
C ILE A 4 15.87 3.66 6.41
N PHE A 5 16.33 3.57 5.15
CA PHE A 5 15.53 2.98 4.08
C PHE A 5 15.87 1.52 3.80
N ASN A 6 14.85 0.72 3.49
CA ASN A 6 14.97 -0.65 2.99
C ASN A 6 15.90 -1.54 3.83
N LYS A 7 15.79 -1.45 5.16
CA LYS A 7 16.56 -2.26 6.12
C LYS A 7 16.58 -3.73 5.70
N THR A 8 17.75 -4.35 5.81
CA THR A 8 17.97 -5.76 5.40
C THR A 8 17.17 -6.72 6.27
N THR A 9 16.99 -6.40 7.56
CA THR A 9 16.14 -7.14 8.49
C THR A 9 14.69 -7.27 7.99
N GLU A 10 14.15 -6.20 7.40
CA GLU A 10 12.79 -6.15 6.85
C GLU A 10 12.69 -6.66 5.41
N LYS A 11 13.75 -7.26 4.87
CA LYS A 11 13.78 -7.72 3.46
C LYS A 11 12.75 -8.81 3.21
N GLU A 12 12.62 -9.76 4.12
CA GLU A 12 11.65 -10.87 3.98
C GLU A 12 10.21 -10.39 4.11
N LYS A 13 9.93 -9.52 5.08
CA LYS A 13 8.62 -8.87 5.23
C LYS A 13 8.20 -8.17 3.94
N ARG A 14 9.06 -7.32 3.37
CA ARG A 14 8.79 -6.64 2.09
C ARG A 14 8.62 -7.62 0.93
N ARG A 15 9.32 -8.76 0.92
CA ARG A 15 9.11 -9.81 -0.10
C ARG A 15 7.72 -10.45 0.04
N LYS A 16 7.27 -10.75 1.27
CA LYS A 16 5.93 -11.28 1.54
C LYS A 16 4.85 -10.28 1.12
N LEU A 17 4.96 -9.01 1.52
CA LEU A 17 4.01 -7.95 1.15
C LEU A 17 3.92 -7.75 -0.37
N ARG A 18 5.03 -7.81 -1.10
CA ARG A 18 5.01 -7.77 -2.58
C ARG A 18 4.30 -8.94 -3.24
N LYS A 19 4.22 -10.10 -2.56
CA LYS A 19 3.47 -11.27 -3.05
C LYS A 19 2.00 -11.21 -2.65
N GLN A 20 1.69 -10.61 -1.51
CA GLN A 20 0.37 -10.56 -0.90
C GLN A 20 -0.26 -9.16 -1.00
N MET A 21 0.05 -8.44 -2.08
CA MET A 21 -0.44 -7.08 -2.28
C MET A 21 -1.97 -7.09 -2.50
N PRO A 22 -2.75 -6.25 -1.80
CA PRO A 22 -4.18 -6.09 -2.02
C PRO A 22 -4.52 -5.76 -3.48
N LYS A 23 -5.70 -6.20 -3.94
CA LYS A 23 -6.13 -6.05 -5.34
C LYS A 23 -6.11 -4.58 -5.80
N ALA A 24 -6.55 -3.66 -4.95
CA ALA A 24 -6.55 -2.23 -5.24
C ALA A 24 -5.12 -1.69 -5.46
N GLU A 25 -4.18 -2.04 -4.57
CA GLU A 25 -2.76 -1.70 -4.73
C GLU A 25 -2.14 -2.31 -5.98
N VAL A 26 -2.50 -3.55 -6.34
CA VAL A 26 -2.00 -4.20 -7.57
C VAL A 26 -2.42 -3.42 -8.80
N LEU A 27 -3.70 -3.02 -8.89
CA LEU A 27 -4.22 -2.25 -10.02
C LEU A 27 -3.52 -0.89 -10.12
N LEU A 28 -3.36 -0.19 -8.99
CA LEU A 28 -2.64 1.08 -8.94
C LEU A 28 -1.17 0.91 -9.34
N TRP A 29 -0.50 -0.13 -8.85
CA TRP A 29 0.88 -0.43 -9.23
C TRP A 29 1.03 -0.75 -10.72
N GLN A 30 0.07 -1.42 -11.35
CA GLN A 30 0.09 -1.68 -12.79
C GLN A 30 0.08 -0.39 -13.61
N GLN A 31 -0.62 0.64 -13.16
CA GLN A 31 -0.63 1.96 -13.81
C GLN A 31 0.67 2.75 -13.58
N LEU A 32 1.32 2.54 -12.43
CA LEU A 32 2.48 3.32 -12.00
C LEU A 32 3.84 2.69 -12.33
N ARG A 33 3.88 1.37 -12.59
CA ARG A 33 5.12 0.65 -12.85
C ARG A 33 5.72 1.04 -14.20
N GLY A 34 7.04 0.90 -14.31
CA GLY A 34 7.72 1.10 -15.60
C GLY A 34 7.83 2.57 -16.03
N LYS A 35 7.75 3.51 -15.09
CA LYS A 35 7.81 4.96 -15.33
C LYS A 35 6.55 5.54 -16.01
N GLN A 36 5.41 4.91 -15.81
CA GLN A 36 4.11 5.40 -16.24
C GLN A 36 3.41 6.04 -15.02
N PRO A 37 2.63 7.13 -15.17
CA PRO A 37 2.69 8.11 -16.25
C PRO A 37 3.94 9.02 -16.13
N SER A 38 4.33 9.64 -17.24
CA SER A 38 5.25 10.80 -17.26
C SER A 38 6.69 10.59 -16.77
N GLY A 39 7.20 9.36 -16.75
CA GLY A 39 8.60 9.10 -16.40
C GLY A 39 8.86 8.89 -14.90
N PHE A 40 7.84 9.01 -14.04
CA PHE A 40 8.01 8.94 -12.59
C PHE A 40 8.33 7.52 -12.11
N LYS A 41 9.42 7.38 -11.35
CA LYS A 41 9.82 6.09 -10.77
C LYS A 41 9.11 5.86 -9.44
N PHE A 42 8.09 5.02 -9.45
CA PHE A 42 7.46 4.49 -8.24
C PHE A 42 8.13 3.18 -7.78
N CYS A 43 8.22 3.01 -6.47
CA CYS A 43 8.70 1.83 -5.77
C CYS A 43 7.56 1.30 -4.91
N ARG A 44 7.19 0.02 -5.07
CA ARG A 44 6.20 -0.62 -4.20
C ARG A 44 6.80 -1.25 -2.96
N GLN A 45 6.04 -1.22 -1.85
CA GLN A 45 6.35 -1.86 -0.58
C GLN A 45 7.75 -1.43 -0.11
N PHE A 46 7.92 -0.11 0.02
CA PHE A 46 9.18 0.58 0.30
C PHE A 46 9.36 0.75 1.81
N GLY A 47 10.47 0.26 2.35
CA GLY A 47 10.71 0.31 3.80
C GLY A 47 11.28 1.67 4.21
N VAL A 48 10.64 2.33 5.17
CA VAL A 48 11.10 3.57 5.79
C VAL A 48 11.15 3.40 7.31
N SER A 49 12.35 3.33 7.85
CA SER A 49 12.63 3.06 9.27
C SER A 49 11.94 1.80 9.80
N GLN A 50 10.75 1.94 10.40
CA GLN A 50 9.94 0.85 10.94
C GLN A 50 8.64 0.60 10.14
N TYR A 51 8.35 1.48 9.17
CA TYR A 51 7.14 1.45 8.36
C TYR A 51 7.43 0.88 6.97
N VAL A 52 6.40 0.36 6.32
CA VAL A 52 6.44 -0.05 4.91
C VAL A 52 5.34 0.71 4.20
N LEU A 53 5.73 1.54 3.23
CA LEU A 53 4.83 2.31 2.39
C LEU A 53 4.41 1.46 1.18
N ASP A 54 3.14 1.49 0.81
CA ASP A 54 2.61 0.70 -0.31
C ASP A 54 3.24 1.12 -1.64
N LEU A 55 3.27 2.43 -1.89
CA LEU A 55 3.89 3.04 -3.06
C LEU A 55 4.67 4.30 -2.67
N TYR A 56 5.88 4.43 -3.20
CA TYR A 56 6.77 5.54 -2.87
C TYR A 56 7.49 6.07 -4.10
N HIS A 57 7.50 7.38 -4.28
CA HIS A 57 8.27 8.08 -5.30
C HIS A 57 9.46 8.83 -4.66
N PRO A 58 10.70 8.33 -4.81
CA PRO A 58 11.85 8.89 -4.10
C PRO A 58 12.21 10.33 -4.47
N GLN A 59 11.96 10.76 -5.72
CA GLN A 59 12.39 12.09 -6.18
C GLN A 59 11.55 13.21 -5.54
N ALA A 60 10.22 13.01 -5.45
CA ALA A 60 9.33 13.96 -4.78
C ALA A 60 9.13 13.68 -3.28
N LYS A 61 9.74 12.61 -2.75
CA LYS A 61 9.47 12.09 -1.38
C LYS A 61 7.98 11.87 -1.11
N LEU A 62 7.25 11.44 -2.14
CA LEU A 62 5.80 11.23 -2.09
C LEU A 62 5.49 9.78 -1.73
N ALA A 63 4.67 9.59 -0.70
CA ALA A 63 4.09 8.30 -0.34
C ALA A 63 2.63 8.25 -0.78
N ILE A 64 2.19 7.10 -1.27
CA ILE A 64 0.78 6.81 -1.57
C ILE A 64 0.44 5.54 -0.79
N GLU A 65 -0.53 5.65 0.11
CA GLU A 65 -1.12 4.54 0.87
C GLU A 65 -2.54 4.33 0.36
N VAL A 66 -2.90 3.07 0.14
CA VAL A 66 -4.26 2.73 -0.32
C VAL A 66 -5.02 2.22 0.89
N ASP A 67 -5.93 3.05 1.40
CA ASP A 67 -6.83 2.64 2.48
C ASP A 67 -7.68 1.47 2.00
N SER A 68 -7.35 0.28 2.52
CA SER A 68 -8.23 -0.86 2.45
C SER A 68 -9.12 -0.78 3.68
N GLU A 69 -10.39 -0.44 3.50
CA GLU A 69 -11.35 -0.50 4.60
C GLU A 69 -11.28 -1.90 5.21
N PRO A 70 -10.89 -2.05 6.48
CA PRO A 70 -11.02 -3.32 7.14
C PRO A 70 -12.51 -3.64 7.12
N PHE A 71 -12.86 -4.84 6.67
CA PHE A 71 -14.21 -5.38 6.73
C PHE A 71 -14.57 -5.62 8.22
N SER A 72 -14.63 -4.57 9.05
CA SER A 72 -15.09 -4.61 10.43
C SER A 72 -16.51 -4.04 10.58
N CYS A 73 -17.21 -3.81 9.46
CA CYS A 73 -18.67 -3.75 9.47
C CYS A 73 -19.28 -5.16 9.65
N LEU A 74 -18.85 -5.88 10.68
CA LEU A 74 -19.73 -6.79 11.41
C LEU A 74 -20.60 -5.96 12.35
N THR A 75 -21.22 -4.89 11.86
CA THR A 75 -22.42 -4.38 12.49
C THR A 75 -23.57 -5.08 11.75
N PRO A 76 -24.40 -5.87 12.43
CA PRO A 76 -25.65 -6.29 11.82
C PRO A 76 -26.41 -5.00 11.60
N TYR A 77 -26.49 -4.55 10.34
CA TYR A 77 -27.31 -3.44 9.92
C TYR A 77 -28.71 -3.71 10.46
N SER A 78 -29.06 -3.07 11.58
CA SER A 78 -30.37 -3.22 12.20
C SER A 78 -31.36 -2.54 11.28
N LYS A 79 -31.94 -3.33 10.37
CA LYS A 79 -33.12 -2.95 9.60
C LYS A 79 -34.22 -2.67 10.62
N HIS A 80 -34.35 -1.41 11.03
CA HIS A 80 -35.54 -0.96 11.73
C HIS A 80 -36.70 -1.13 10.75
N ARG A 81 -37.44 -2.23 10.98
CA ARG A 81 -38.72 -2.52 10.37
C ARG A 81 -39.67 -1.42 10.82
N VAL A 82 -39.90 -0.44 9.96
CA VAL A 82 -41.11 0.39 10.06
C VAL A 82 -42.27 -0.53 9.70
N SER A 83 -42.96 -1.01 10.73
CA SER A 83 -44.28 -1.60 10.61
C SER A 83 -45.26 -0.46 10.32
N THR A 84 -45.83 -0.48 9.12
CA THR A 84 -47.02 0.28 8.76
C THR A 84 -48.24 -0.27 9.49
#